data_AF-A0A2V8RL66-F1
#
_entry.id   AF-A0A2V8RL66-F1
#
_cell.length_a   1.000
_cell.length_b   1.000
_cell.length_c   1.000
_cell.angle_alpha   90.00
_cell.angle_beta   90.00
_cell.angle_gamma   90.00
#
_symmetry.space_group_name_H-M   'P 1'
#
loop_
_entity.id
_entity.type
_entity.pdbx_description
1 polymer ?
#
loop_
_entity_poly.entity_id
_entity_poly.type
_entity_poly.pdbx_seq_one_letter_code
_entity_poly.pdbx_strand_id
1 'polypeptide(L)'
;MNNAFTPNPFPPGRPVAIQSSGHQSAFKIILGIFFAMIAALLGLIVLLLIGAETGPVQLFIGLICACLPVPLYVMLLLWIDRYESEPLWMLATAFFWGAAIAVFFAFILNTANEVIVASATNNSRIGQNFGAVISAPIVEESAKALILFILFFWKRDEFDGIIDGIVYAGMVGLGFAMTENIAYYGRAVQGGLRRHGWARFCDD
;
A
#
# COMPACT_ATOMS: atom_id res chain seq x y z
N MET A 1 -69.24 -38.85 16.36
CA MET A 1 -67.96 -39.11 17.05
C MET A 1 -67.08 -37.88 16.83
N ASN A 2 -67.08 -36.97 17.79
CA ASN A 2 -66.38 -35.68 17.66
C ASN A 2 -65.02 -35.80 18.35
N ASN A 3 -63.94 -35.69 17.56
CA ASN A 3 -62.58 -35.67 18.07
C ASN A 3 -62.34 -34.35 18.80
N ALA A 4 -62.15 -34.42 20.12
CA ALA A 4 -61.82 -33.26 20.94
C ALA A 4 -60.39 -32.80 20.63
N PHE A 5 -60.27 -31.60 20.05
CA PHE A 5 -59.02 -30.88 19.87
C PHE A 5 -58.58 -30.36 21.24
N THR A 6 -57.58 -31.00 21.86
CA THR A 6 -56.92 -30.44 23.03
C THR A 6 -55.87 -29.43 22.56
N PRO A 7 -55.99 -28.13 22.88
CA PRO A 7 -54.96 -27.18 22.51
C PRO A 7 -53.69 -27.49 23.31
N ASN A 8 -52.58 -27.68 22.60
CA ASN A 8 -51.27 -27.89 23.20
C ASN A 8 -50.91 -26.65 24.05
N PRO A 9 -50.70 -26.79 25.38
CA PRO A 9 -50.45 -25.66 26.27
C PRO A 9 -49.05 -25.03 26.10
N PHE A 10 -48.19 -25.63 25.26
CA PHE A 10 -46.85 -25.14 25.00
C PHE A 10 -46.81 -24.30 23.72
N PRO A 11 -46.42 -23.01 23.79
CA PRO A 11 -46.10 -22.26 22.59
C PRO A 11 -44.96 -22.97 21.84
N PRO A 12 -44.94 -22.97 20.50
CA PRO A 12 -43.82 -23.53 19.75
C PRO A 12 -42.53 -22.85 20.23
N GLY A 13 -41.59 -23.64 20.74
CA GLY A 13 -40.30 -23.12 21.21
C GLY A 13 -39.65 -22.31 20.11
N ARG A 14 -39.22 -21.08 20.41
CA ARG A 14 -38.46 -20.28 19.46
C ARG A 14 -37.19 -21.08 19.10
N PRO A 15 -36.87 -21.27 17.81
CA PRO A 15 -35.60 -21.89 17.46
C PRO A 15 -34.47 -21.04 18.04
N VAL A 16 -33.69 -21.62 18.95
CA VAL A 16 -32.46 -21.00 19.44
C VAL A 16 -31.46 -21.03 18.29
N ALA A 17 -31.23 -19.88 17.67
CA ALA A 17 -30.20 -19.76 16.65
C ALA A 17 -28.82 -20.00 17.32
N ILE A 18 -28.18 -21.12 16.99
CA ILE A 18 -26.80 -21.38 17.39
C ILE A 18 -25.92 -20.43 16.59
N GLN A 19 -25.48 -19.33 17.21
CA GLN A 19 -24.49 -18.43 16.61
C GLN A 19 -23.13 -19.15 16.53
N SER A 20 -22.72 -19.56 15.33
CA SER A 20 -21.38 -20.08 15.04
C SER A 20 -20.32 -18.96 14.85
N SER A 21 -20.41 -17.90 15.65
CA SER A 21 -19.70 -16.62 15.44
C SER A 21 -18.18 -16.66 15.71
N GLY A 22 -17.67 -17.67 16.42
CA GLY A 22 -16.26 -17.76 16.80
C GLY A 22 -15.30 -18.08 15.64
N HIS A 23 -15.60 -19.11 14.83
CA HIS A 23 -14.72 -19.53 13.74
C HIS A 23 -14.64 -18.51 12.59
N GLN A 24 -15.76 -17.87 12.26
CA GLN A 24 -15.82 -16.84 11.22
C GLN A 24 -15.02 -15.58 11.61
N SER A 25 -14.98 -15.24 12.90
CA SER A 25 -14.22 -14.10 13.40
C SER A 25 -12.72 -14.41 13.47
N ALA A 26 -12.34 -15.61 13.92
CA ALA A 26 -10.94 -16.03 13.96
C ALA A 26 -10.32 -16.10 12.56
N PHE A 27 -11.04 -16.63 11.57
CA PHE A 27 -10.56 -16.71 10.19
C PHE A 27 -10.24 -15.32 9.59
N LYS A 28 -11.12 -14.33 9.80
CA LYS A 28 -10.89 -12.95 9.32
C LYS A 28 -9.65 -12.32 9.96
N ILE A 29 -9.42 -12.55 11.26
CA ILE A 29 -8.25 -12.03 11.97
C ILE A 29 -6.97 -12.66 11.42
N ILE A 30 -6.95 -13.99 11.25
CA ILE A 30 -5.79 -14.71 10.71
C ILE A 30 -5.46 -14.19 9.30
N LEU A 31 -6.48 -14.02 8.46
CA LEU A 31 -6.31 -13.49 7.11
C LEU A 31 -5.74 -12.06 7.12
N GLY A 32 -6.26 -11.19 7.99
CA GLY A 32 -5.76 -9.82 8.14
C GLY A 32 -4.29 -9.78 8.58
N ILE A 33 -3.91 -10.60 9.57
CA ILE A 33 -2.51 -10.72 10.02
C ILE A 33 -1.63 -11.23 8.88
N PHE A 34 -2.07 -12.24 8.15
CA PHE A 34 -1.32 -12.78 7.01
C PHE A 34 -1.02 -11.72 5.95
N PHE A 35 -2.03 -10.93 5.55
CA PHE A 35 -1.83 -9.83 4.59
C PHE A 35 -0.93 -8.73 5.16
N ALA A 36 -1.08 -8.38 6.44
CA ALA A 36 -0.20 -7.40 7.09
C ALA A 36 1.27 -7.87 7.12
N MET A 37 1.51 -9.16 7.40
CA MET A 37 2.84 -9.75 7.36
C MET A 37 3.44 -9.74 5.96
N ILE A 38 2.64 -10.05 4.92
CA ILE A 38 3.09 -9.95 3.52
C ILE A 38 3.45 -8.50 3.19
N ALA A 39 2.59 -7.53 3.50
CA ALA A 39 2.88 -6.13 3.25
C ALA A 39 4.16 -5.67 3.96
N ALA A 40 4.34 -6.05 5.23
CA ALA A 40 5.55 -5.73 5.99
C ALA A 40 6.80 -6.37 5.37
N LEU A 41 6.71 -7.64 4.92
CA LEU A 41 7.81 -8.33 4.25
C LEU A 41 8.17 -7.65 2.93
N LEU A 42 7.19 -7.32 2.09
CA LEU A 42 7.42 -6.65 0.81
C LEU A 42 8.02 -5.25 1.01
N GLY A 43 7.49 -4.48 1.98
CA GLY A 43 8.05 -3.18 2.35
C GLY A 43 9.49 -3.30 2.84
N LEU A 44 9.79 -4.30 3.68
CA LEU A 44 11.16 -4.57 4.13
C LEU A 44 12.08 -4.91 2.95
N ILE A 45 11.64 -5.77 2.02
CA ILE A 45 12.41 -6.10 0.82
C ILE A 45 12.73 -4.83 0.03
N VAL A 46 11.75 -3.96 -0.21
CA VAL A 46 11.96 -2.70 -0.93
C VAL A 46 12.98 -1.80 -0.20
N LEU A 47 12.86 -1.65 1.13
CA LEU A 47 13.82 -0.86 1.91
C LEU A 47 15.24 -1.44 1.87
N LEU A 48 15.38 -2.78 1.90
CA LEU A 48 16.66 -3.45 1.76
C LEU A 48 17.27 -3.26 0.38
N LEU A 49 16.46 -3.29 -0.68
CA LEU A 49 16.92 -3.01 -2.05
C LEU A 49 17.41 -1.55 -2.18
N ILE A 50 16.64 -0.58 -1.67
CA ILE A 50 17.06 0.83 -1.64
C ILE A 50 18.35 1.00 -0.83
N GLY A 51 18.45 0.32 0.32
CA GLY A 51 19.64 0.33 1.18
C GLY A 51 20.87 -0.28 0.51
N ALA A 52 20.69 -1.34 -0.29
CA ALA A 52 21.76 -1.97 -1.06
C ALA A 52 22.27 -1.05 -2.19
N GLU A 53 21.40 -0.23 -2.79
CA GLU A 53 21.78 0.75 -3.82
C GLU A 53 22.46 1.99 -3.23
N THR A 54 21.90 2.54 -2.15
CA THR A 54 22.27 3.87 -1.63
C THR A 54 23.28 3.84 -0.49
N GLY A 55 23.27 2.76 0.31
CA GLY A 55 23.99 2.64 1.57
C GLY A 55 23.10 2.88 2.80
N PRO A 56 23.46 2.33 3.98
CA PRO A 56 22.61 2.39 5.17
C PRO A 56 22.42 3.81 5.69
N VAL A 57 23.47 4.64 5.69
CA VAL A 57 23.40 6.03 6.17
C VAL A 57 22.46 6.87 5.29
N GLN A 58 22.56 6.71 3.97
CA GLN A 58 21.74 7.38 2.99
C GLN A 58 20.29 6.94 3.08
N LEU A 59 20.04 5.65 3.30
CA LEU A 59 18.72 5.11 3.56
C LEU A 59 18.10 5.75 4.81
N PHE A 60 18.83 5.87 5.91
CA PHE A 60 18.33 6.49 7.14
C PHE A 60 17.98 7.96 6.94
N ILE A 61 18.83 8.73 6.27
CA ILE A 61 18.55 10.13 5.97
C ILE A 61 17.33 10.23 5.05
N GLY A 62 17.27 9.41 4.01
CA GLY A 62 16.14 9.36 3.09
C GLY A 62 14.82 9.01 3.79
N LEU A 63 14.84 8.05 4.72
CA LEU A 63 13.70 7.68 5.54
C LEU A 63 13.18 8.88 6.35
N ILE A 64 14.06 9.58 7.06
CA ILE A 64 13.68 10.74 7.88
C ILE A 64 13.08 11.83 7.00
N CYS A 65 13.76 12.18 5.90
CA CYS A 65 13.30 13.21 4.97
C CYS A 65 11.97 12.87 4.30
N ALA A 66 11.77 11.60 3.92
CA ALA A 66 10.54 11.13 3.28
C ALA A 66 9.34 11.05 4.23
N CYS A 67 9.58 10.71 5.51
CA CYS A 67 8.54 10.67 6.53
C CYS A 67 8.05 12.06 6.97
N LEU A 68 8.93 13.08 6.93
CA LEU A 68 8.62 14.42 7.43
C LEU A 68 7.33 15.03 6.85
N PRO A 69 7.07 15.00 5.54
CA PRO A 69 5.83 15.56 4.97
C PRO A 69 4.60 14.67 5.16
N VAL A 70 4.74 13.39 5.50
CA VAL A 70 3.62 12.44 5.55
C VAL A 70 2.52 12.88 6.53
N PRO A 71 2.81 13.24 7.79
CA PRO A 71 1.78 13.70 8.72
C PRO A 71 1.00 14.90 8.20
N LEU A 72 1.67 15.84 7.52
CA LEU A 72 1.03 17.03 6.96
C LEU A 72 0.00 16.65 5.89
N TYR A 73 0.37 15.75 4.97
CA TYR A 73 -0.54 15.30 3.92
C TYR A 73 -1.66 14.40 4.46
N VAL A 74 -1.39 13.55 5.46
CA VAL A 74 -2.43 12.79 6.15
C VAL A 74 -3.43 13.74 6.82
N MET A 75 -2.95 14.76 7.53
CA MET A 75 -3.84 15.78 8.13
C MET A 75 -4.68 16.51 7.09
N LEU A 76 -4.12 16.80 5.91
CA LEU A 76 -4.87 17.39 4.81
C LEU A 76 -5.97 16.46 4.29
N LEU A 77 -5.67 15.16 4.10
CA LEU A 77 -6.66 14.18 3.65
C LEU A 77 -7.76 13.98 4.69
N LEU A 78 -7.42 13.88 5.98
CA LEU A 78 -8.40 13.79 7.07
C LEU A 78 -9.23 15.08 7.21
N TRP A 79 -8.69 16.24 6.83
CA TRP A 79 -9.44 17.49 6.79
C TRP A 79 -10.46 17.52 5.64
N ILE A 80 -10.12 16.94 4.50
CA ILE A 80 -11.07 16.73 3.38
C ILE A 80 -12.19 15.77 3.81
N ASP A 81 -11.82 14.70 4.51
CA ASP A 81 -12.69 13.63 5.02
C ASP A 81 -13.55 14.01 6.24
N ARG A 82 -13.55 15.28 6.65
CA ARG A 82 -14.13 15.71 7.92
C ARG A 82 -15.65 15.53 8.04
N TYR A 83 -16.35 15.42 6.90
CA TYR A 83 -17.81 15.40 6.87
C TYR A 83 -18.37 13.98 7.07
N GLU A 84 -17.65 12.97 6.58
CA GLU A 84 -17.98 11.55 6.71
C GLU A 84 -16.67 10.82 7.00
N SER A 85 -16.34 10.64 8.29
CA SER A 85 -15.02 10.14 8.67
C SER A 85 -14.90 8.64 8.40
N GLU A 86 -13.92 8.29 7.57
CA GLU A 86 -13.60 6.92 7.21
C GLU A 86 -12.93 6.15 8.36
N PRO A 87 -13.12 4.82 8.45
CA PRO A 87 -12.50 4.04 9.50
C PRO A 87 -10.97 3.98 9.28
N LEU A 88 -10.22 4.37 10.32
CA LEU A 88 -8.76 4.50 10.29
C LEU A 88 -8.02 3.25 9.75
N TRP A 89 -8.56 2.05 9.96
CA TRP A 89 -7.94 0.83 9.47
C TRP A 89 -7.98 0.71 7.94
N MET A 90 -8.99 1.27 7.26
CA MET A 90 -9.06 1.31 5.79
C MET A 90 -8.06 2.32 5.25
N LEU A 91 -7.95 3.49 5.87
CA LEU A 91 -6.93 4.50 5.53
C LEU A 91 -5.51 3.96 5.70
N ALA A 92 -5.24 3.28 6.82
CA ALA A 92 -3.95 2.62 7.04
C ALA A 92 -3.69 1.52 6.01
N THR A 93 -4.70 0.71 5.67
CA THR A 93 -4.58 -0.32 4.63
C THR A 93 -4.24 0.28 3.28
N ALA A 94 -4.92 1.36 2.87
CA ALA A 94 -4.64 2.09 1.65
C ALA A 94 -3.21 2.66 1.63
N PHE A 95 -2.79 3.28 2.73
CA PHE A 95 -1.43 3.80 2.88
C PHE A 95 -0.35 2.72 2.76
N PHE A 96 -0.48 1.63 3.53
CA PHE A 96 0.50 0.54 3.54
C PHE A 96 0.48 -0.26 2.24
N TRP A 97 -0.66 -0.35 1.56
CA TRP A 97 -0.72 -0.88 0.20
C TRP A 97 0.19 -0.08 -0.73
N GLY A 98 0.04 1.25 -0.73
CA GLY A 98 0.88 2.16 -1.50
C GLY A 98 2.36 2.02 -1.14
N ALA A 99 2.68 2.10 0.16
CA ALA A 99 4.05 2.15 0.65
C ALA A 99 4.83 0.84 0.47
N ALA A 100 4.16 -0.31 0.43
CA ALA A 100 4.81 -1.62 0.32
C ALA A 100 4.45 -2.36 -0.97
N ILE A 101 3.18 -2.70 -1.14
CA ILE A 101 2.74 -3.63 -2.19
C ILE A 101 2.86 -2.97 -3.56
N ALA A 102 2.31 -1.77 -3.74
CA ALA A 102 2.30 -1.08 -5.01
C ALA A 102 3.73 -0.75 -5.48
N VAL A 103 4.57 -0.24 -4.57
CA VAL A 103 5.99 0.05 -4.88
C VAL A 103 6.77 -1.20 -5.22
N PHE A 104 6.55 -2.31 -4.51
CA PHE A 104 7.21 -3.58 -4.82
C PHE A 104 6.88 -4.06 -6.23
N PHE A 105 5.59 -4.06 -6.61
CA PHE A 105 5.19 -4.45 -7.97
C PHE A 105 5.72 -3.48 -9.03
N ALA A 106 5.68 -2.17 -8.75
CA ALA A 106 6.26 -1.17 -9.63
C ALA A 106 7.75 -1.41 -9.86
N PHE A 107 8.51 -1.66 -8.80
CA PHE A 107 9.94 -1.94 -8.88
C PHE A 107 10.24 -3.13 -9.79
N ILE A 108 9.56 -4.27 -9.58
CA ILE A 108 9.78 -5.49 -10.37
C ILE A 108 9.39 -5.30 -11.84
N LEU A 109 8.19 -4.77 -12.08
CA LEU A 109 7.65 -4.66 -13.44
C LEU A 109 8.37 -3.57 -14.26
N ASN A 110 8.73 -2.44 -13.64
CA ASN A 110 9.49 -1.40 -14.33
C ASN A 110 10.88 -1.91 -14.71
N THR A 111 11.56 -2.62 -13.79
CA THR A 111 12.88 -3.23 -14.06
C THR A 111 12.78 -4.27 -15.18
N ALA A 112 11.78 -5.13 -15.14
CA ALA A 112 11.57 -6.15 -16.18
C ALA A 112 11.32 -5.51 -17.55
N ASN A 113 10.45 -4.50 -17.62
CA ASN A 113 10.13 -3.80 -18.87
C ASN A 113 11.35 -3.06 -19.44
N GLU A 114 12.15 -2.42 -18.59
CA GLU A 114 13.42 -1.79 -18.99
C GLU A 114 14.35 -2.81 -19.66
N VAL A 115 14.56 -3.97 -19.03
CA VAL A 115 15.45 -5.04 -19.53
C VAL A 115 14.94 -5.63 -20.85
N ILE A 116 13.62 -5.87 -20.95
CA ILE A 116 13.01 -6.40 -22.17
C ILE A 116 13.19 -5.42 -23.34
N VAL A 117 12.96 -4.12 -23.13
CA VAL A 117 13.13 -3.14 -24.20
C VAL A 117 14.60 -2.89 -24.52
N ALA A 118 15.49 -2.85 -23.52
CA ALA A 118 16.92 -2.72 -23.73
C ALA A 118 17.47 -3.87 -24.59
N SER A 119 17.05 -5.10 -24.31
CA SER A 119 17.45 -6.30 -25.08
C SER A 119 16.85 -6.33 -26.48
N ALA A 120 15.56 -6.00 -26.64
CA ALA A 120 14.90 -5.97 -27.94
C ALA A 120 15.48 -4.90 -28.88
N THR A 121 15.91 -3.76 -28.33
CA THR A 121 16.47 -2.64 -29.11
C THR A 121 17.99 -2.66 -29.21
N ASN A 122 18.67 -3.57 -28.50
CA ASN A 122 20.12 -3.55 -28.28
C ASN A 122 20.65 -2.17 -27.81
N ASN A 123 19.81 -1.40 -27.11
CA ASN A 123 20.14 -0.06 -26.68
C ASN A 123 19.58 0.20 -25.27
N SER A 124 20.47 0.12 -24.28
CA SER A 124 20.13 0.33 -22.87
C SER A 124 19.50 1.70 -22.61
N ARG A 125 19.88 2.74 -23.37
CA ARG A 125 19.33 4.09 -23.20
C ARG A 125 17.87 4.19 -23.66
N ILE A 126 17.52 3.47 -24.72
CA ILE A 126 16.13 3.38 -25.20
C ILE A 126 15.29 2.61 -24.17
N GLY A 127 15.82 1.50 -23.64
CA GLY A 127 15.19 0.74 -22.55
C GLY A 127 14.90 1.61 -21.32
N GLN A 128 15.90 2.36 -20.84
CA GLN A 128 15.76 3.27 -19.70
C GLN A 128 14.72 4.36 -19.93
N ASN A 129 14.78 5.02 -21.10
CA ASN A 129 13.83 6.09 -21.42
C ASN A 129 12.40 5.56 -21.54
N PHE A 130 12.21 4.41 -22.17
CA PHE A 130 10.89 3.77 -22.27
C PHE A 130 10.37 3.37 -20.88
N GLY A 131 11.24 2.74 -20.08
CA GLY A 131 10.95 2.33 -18.70
C GLY A 131 10.47 3.50 -17.86
N ALA A 132 11.23 4.60 -17.85
CA ALA A 132 10.94 5.76 -17.02
C ALA A 132 9.75 6.61 -17.50
N VAL A 133 9.55 6.76 -18.81
CA VAL A 133 8.55 7.71 -19.35
C VAL A 133 7.21 7.06 -19.63
N ILE A 134 7.21 5.77 -20.01
CA ILE A 134 5.99 5.08 -20.47
C ILE A 134 5.61 3.97 -19.50
N SER A 135 6.53 3.05 -19.23
CA SER A 135 6.22 1.89 -18.38
C SER A 135 5.89 2.32 -16.95
N ALA A 136 6.73 3.16 -16.35
CA ALA A 136 6.61 3.55 -14.96
C ALA A 136 5.24 4.18 -14.64
N PRO A 137 4.76 5.23 -15.33
CA PRO A 137 3.44 5.80 -15.05
C PRO A 137 2.31 4.76 -15.15
N ILE A 138 2.34 3.91 -16.17
CA ILE A 138 1.26 2.93 -16.39
C ILE A 138 1.27 1.88 -15.27
N VAL A 139 2.42 1.31 -14.98
CA VAL A 139 2.59 0.26 -13.97
C VAL A 139 2.28 0.79 -12.58
N GLU A 140 2.79 1.98 -12.24
CA GLU A 140 2.63 2.58 -10.93
C GLU A 140 1.17 2.97 -10.67
N GLU A 141 0.52 3.65 -11.61
CA GLU A 141 -0.89 4.00 -11.45
C GLU A 141 -1.78 2.74 -11.38
N SER A 142 -1.48 1.72 -12.17
CA SER A 142 -2.22 0.44 -12.12
C SER A 142 -2.04 -0.27 -10.78
N ALA A 143 -0.81 -0.32 -10.27
CA ALA A 143 -0.50 -0.96 -8.99
C ALA A 143 -1.13 -0.21 -7.80
N LYS A 144 -1.16 1.14 -7.86
CA LYS A 144 -1.83 1.98 -6.88
C LYS A 144 -3.35 1.82 -6.95
N ALA A 145 -3.94 1.84 -8.14
CA ALA A 145 -5.40 1.75 -8.31
C ALA A 145 -5.97 0.39 -7.86
N LEU A 146 -5.17 -0.68 -7.87
CA LEU A 146 -5.64 -2.04 -7.57
C LEU A 146 -6.34 -2.16 -6.20
N ILE A 147 -5.84 -1.50 -5.16
CA ILE A 147 -6.49 -1.53 -3.84
C ILE A 147 -7.83 -0.82 -3.81
N LEU A 148 -8.02 0.22 -4.63
CA LEU A 148 -9.29 0.92 -4.72
C LEU A 148 -10.36 0.00 -5.31
N PHE A 149 -10.01 -0.79 -6.32
CA PHE A 149 -10.92 -1.81 -6.85
C PHE A 149 -11.23 -2.89 -5.81
N ILE A 150 -10.21 -3.36 -5.07
CA ILE A 150 -10.41 -4.36 -4.00
C ILE A 150 -11.35 -3.82 -2.91
N LEU A 151 -11.12 -2.60 -2.43
CA LEU A 151 -11.96 -1.95 -1.43
C LEU A 151 -13.36 -1.71 -1.97
N PHE A 152 -13.51 -1.19 -3.19
CA PHE A 152 -14.79 -0.97 -3.83
C PHE A 152 -15.63 -2.25 -3.95
N PHE A 153 -15.04 -3.38 -4.36
CA PHE A 153 -15.79 -4.64 -4.48
C PHE A 153 -16.09 -5.29 -3.14
N TRP A 154 -15.22 -5.14 -2.15
CA TRP A 154 -15.37 -5.79 -0.84
C TRP A 154 -16.22 -4.99 0.15
N LYS A 155 -16.21 -3.65 0.03
CA LYS A 155 -16.79 -2.69 0.96
C LYS A 155 -17.63 -1.65 0.23
N ARG A 156 -18.54 -2.10 -0.65
CA ARG A 156 -19.48 -1.20 -1.36
C ARG A 156 -20.30 -0.31 -0.44
N ASP A 157 -20.58 -0.75 0.77
CA ASP A 157 -21.40 -0.01 1.74
C ASP A 157 -20.64 1.13 2.43
N GLU A 158 -19.29 1.14 2.37
CA GLU A 158 -18.40 2.17 2.96
C GLU A 158 -17.72 3.00 1.86
N PHE A 159 -18.18 2.89 0.62
CA PHE A 159 -17.61 3.61 -0.53
C PHE A 159 -18.78 4.23 -1.28
N ASP A 160 -19.41 5.22 -0.64
CA ASP A 160 -20.66 5.83 -1.07
C ASP A 160 -20.45 7.21 -1.73
N GLY A 161 -19.26 7.80 -1.57
CA GLY A 161 -18.89 9.11 -2.08
C GLY A 161 -17.70 9.14 -3.04
N ILE A 162 -17.65 10.20 -3.88
CA ILE A 162 -16.44 10.53 -4.66
C ILE A 162 -15.30 10.97 -3.73
N ILE A 163 -15.64 11.58 -2.58
CA ILE A 163 -14.67 12.06 -1.60
C ILE A 163 -13.88 10.89 -1.00
N ASP A 164 -14.55 9.80 -0.62
CA ASP A 164 -13.95 8.55 -0.12
C ASP A 164 -12.89 8.05 -1.11
N GLY A 165 -13.26 7.99 -2.39
CA GLY A 165 -12.35 7.60 -3.45
C GLY A 165 -11.11 8.50 -3.55
N ILE A 166 -11.29 9.82 -3.39
CA ILE A 166 -10.17 10.78 -3.36
C ILE A 166 -9.29 10.56 -2.12
N VAL A 167 -9.89 10.33 -0.95
CA VAL A 167 -9.18 10.12 0.32
C VAL A 167 -8.38 8.82 0.25
N TYR A 168 -9.01 7.71 -0.16
CA TYR A 168 -8.33 6.42 -0.34
C TYR A 168 -7.23 6.50 -1.40
N ALA A 169 -7.50 7.05 -2.57
CA ALA A 169 -6.49 7.24 -3.61
C ALA A 169 -5.32 8.12 -3.12
N GLY A 170 -5.64 9.17 -2.36
CA GLY A 170 -4.66 10.04 -1.71
C GLY A 170 -3.78 9.29 -0.72
N MET A 171 -4.35 8.45 0.15
CA MET A 171 -3.58 7.65 1.10
C MET A 171 -2.66 6.65 0.39
N VAL A 172 -3.14 5.98 -0.67
CA VAL A 172 -2.31 5.08 -1.50
C VAL A 172 -1.17 5.83 -2.16
N GLY A 173 -1.48 6.96 -2.80
CA GLY A 173 -0.49 7.82 -3.47
C GLY A 173 0.55 8.35 -2.49
N LEU A 174 0.14 8.75 -1.29
CA LEU A 174 1.02 9.25 -0.24
C LEU A 174 1.96 8.15 0.27
N GLY A 175 1.45 6.93 0.49
CA GLY A 175 2.28 5.79 0.88
C GLY A 175 3.31 5.45 -0.20
N PHE A 176 2.87 5.39 -1.47
CA PHE A 176 3.77 5.14 -2.61
C PHE A 176 4.87 6.21 -2.70
N ALA A 177 4.47 7.49 -2.67
CA ALA A 177 5.38 8.62 -2.75
C ALA A 177 6.35 8.67 -1.58
N MET A 178 5.94 8.24 -0.37
CA MET A 178 6.85 8.13 0.77
C MET A 178 8.01 7.20 0.42
N THR A 179 7.74 5.96 -0.01
CA THR A 179 8.80 4.98 -0.29
C THR A 179 9.67 5.40 -1.48
N GLU A 180 9.07 5.99 -2.51
CA GLU A 180 9.81 6.53 -3.65
C GLU A 180 10.77 7.66 -3.23
N ASN A 181 10.30 8.57 -2.36
CA ASN A 181 11.09 9.66 -1.84
C ASN A 181 12.28 9.19 -0.98
N ILE A 182 12.16 8.06 -0.28
CA ILE A 182 13.29 7.45 0.43
C ILE A 182 14.43 7.16 -0.57
N ALA A 183 14.11 6.55 -1.71
CA ALA A 183 15.08 6.26 -2.75
C ALA A 183 15.67 7.53 -3.37
N TYR A 184 14.83 8.52 -3.68
CA TYR A 184 15.29 9.80 -4.25
C TYR A 184 16.25 10.54 -3.32
N TYR A 185 15.86 10.73 -2.05
CA TYR A 185 16.70 11.42 -1.08
C TYR A 185 17.98 10.65 -0.77
N GLY A 186 17.91 9.31 -0.66
CA GLY A 186 19.09 8.47 -0.50
C GLY A 186 20.10 8.64 -1.65
N ARG A 187 19.64 8.60 -2.91
CA ARG A 187 20.48 8.83 -4.10
C ARG A 187 21.01 10.27 -4.16
N ALA A 188 20.22 11.27 -3.76
CA ALA A 188 20.65 12.65 -3.73
C ALA A 188 21.80 12.88 -2.72
N VAL A 189 21.69 12.30 -1.52
CA VAL A 189 22.76 12.35 -0.51
C VAL A 189 24.01 11.63 -1.00
N GLN A 190 23.86 10.43 -1.58
CA GLN A 190 24.97 9.68 -2.16
C GLN A 190 25.70 10.49 -3.25
N GLY A 191 24.95 11.11 -4.17
CA GLY A 191 25.49 11.96 -5.23
C GLY A 191 26.18 13.22 -4.71
N GLY A 192 25.61 13.86 -3.69
CA GLY A 192 26.19 15.03 -3.03
C GLY A 192 27.52 14.73 -2.33
N LEU A 193 27.59 13.61 -1.60
CA LEU A 193 28.82 13.14 -0.93
C LEU A 193 29.96 12.86 -1.94
N ARG A 194 29.62 12.25 -3.09
CA ARG A 194 30.60 11.98 -4.17
C ARG A 194 31.12 13.27 -4.82
N ARG A 195 30.29 14.30 -4.95
CA ARG A 195 30.66 15.58 -5.57
C ARG A 195 31.44 16.51 -4.62
N HIS A 196 31.10 16.51 -3.33
CA HIS A 196 31.68 17.43 -2.34
C HIS A 196 32.79 16.84 -1.44
N GLY A 197 33.33 15.66 -1.80
CA GLY A 197 34.68 15.28 -1.37
C GLY A 197 34.86 14.86 0.09
N TRP A 198 33.83 14.33 0.76
CA TRP A 198 34.03 13.70 2.08
C TRP A 198 34.83 12.40 1.99
N ALA A 199 34.76 11.66 0.87
CA ALA A 199 35.58 10.46 0.64
C ALA A 199 37.08 10.78 0.52
N ARG A 200 37.43 11.98 0.04
CA ARG A 200 38.83 12.41 -0.11
C ARG A 200 39.51 12.73 1.23
N PHE A 201 38.73 12.95 2.28
CA PHE A 201 39.22 13.36 3.60
C PHE A 201 39.57 12.19 4.52
N CYS A 202 39.13 10.97 4.18
CA CYS A 202 39.44 9.75 4.95
C CYS A 202 40.52 8.88 4.29
N ASP A 203 40.94 9.23 3.07
CA ASP A 203 41.98 8.55 2.30
C ASP A 203 43.36 9.23 2.41
N ASP A 204 43.45 10.37 3.13
CA ASP A 204 44.67 11.12 3.49
C ASP A 204 44.94 11.00 5.01
#